data_AF-A0A437UXH0-F1
#
_entry.id   AF-A0A437UXH0-F1
#
_cell.length_a   1.000
_cell.length_b   1.000
_cell.length_c   1.000
_cell.angle_alpha   90.00
_cell.angle_beta   90.00
_cell.angle_gamma   90.00
#
_symmetry.space_group_name_H-M   'P 1'
#
loop_
_entity.id
_entity.type
_entity.pdbx_description
1 polymer ?
#
loop_
_entity_poly.entity_id
_entity_poly.type
_entity_poly.pdbx_seq_one_letter_code
_entity_poly.pdbx_strand_id
1 'polypeptide(L)'
;MRDYTLAHLLLVPPDFAPDHPELLYRCSQGTPIWNAAKGALELAGPVDFATYLNGLSIAKWRRYTCVDVPYLHIELAGAGADIYLSMIYEGDAIARRSERPIASVGPSEAAQSFDIVLDVPADCLIAGVEIFPKGACAILRASYFSKVADDEVRDVKLLLSTTTFKKEHYITENIRNVRAALLGGPDSIAGRFQMLVVDNGRTLDAEALSGGGVTVIGNDNVGGAGGFARGMIEALERGATHVLLMDDDVRILPESIFRTLGVLTLRNDAYEGAFLNGAMLNIERPNVQFEDVAFVKMDGTYDRVKPNFSVDTVSDLARNESIDVEVKRAYGAWWYSCIPTSAIRAAGLPLPLFVRCDDVEFGMRTMPTYMTMSGICVWHEQFAGRASASVDGYQYIRNFLIMNASDDLPFERAFVARFSRTFNIYLRSMNYWFCDLMLQGFEDYMKGPDFLANASGEQIFMDNRARNEPLVPVAELDQSIMAKIKPDLRYFGEFLERSIPRKLIEQIPHDRHLLPDRLLIHEPAAIYYCRGAYPARATAARDTLVALNMDATRGNIRRLDRIRWQDLKDRYRALMADHRSRGRAVRAAWKSARPHLTGLGFWKRYLKLQP
;
A
#
# COMPACT_ATOMS: atom_id res chain seq x y z
N MET A 1 2.01 8.81 -37.05
CA MET A 1 2.48 7.91 -35.97
C MET A 1 3.74 8.50 -35.39
N ARG A 2 3.82 8.57 -34.07
CA ARG A 2 4.93 9.10 -33.30
C ARG A 2 5.45 8.03 -32.35
N ASP A 3 6.74 8.07 -32.06
CA ASP A 3 7.37 7.16 -31.10
C ASP A 3 7.04 7.62 -29.66
N TYR A 4 6.52 6.70 -28.86
CA TYR A 4 6.20 6.90 -27.44
C TYR A 4 6.95 5.88 -26.60
N THR A 5 7.84 6.37 -25.74
CA THR A 5 8.55 5.55 -24.75
C THR A 5 7.56 4.97 -23.75
N LEU A 6 7.57 3.64 -23.62
CA LEU A 6 6.72 2.89 -22.70
C LEU A 6 7.39 2.71 -21.34
N ALA A 7 8.69 2.39 -21.35
CA ALA A 7 9.48 2.13 -20.16
C ALA A 7 10.98 2.23 -20.45
N HIS A 8 11.75 2.78 -19.53
CA HIS A 8 13.22 2.72 -19.56
C HIS A 8 13.72 1.42 -18.94
N LEU A 9 14.84 0.91 -19.45
CA LEU A 9 15.62 -0.11 -18.75
C LEU A 9 16.49 0.59 -17.70
N LEU A 10 16.22 0.29 -16.45
CA LEU A 10 17.01 0.71 -15.31
C LEU A 10 18.32 -0.09 -15.30
N LEU A 11 19.44 0.62 -15.24
CA LEU A 11 20.78 0.02 -15.30
C LEU A 11 21.49 -0.04 -13.94
N VAL A 12 20.97 0.70 -12.95
CA VAL A 12 21.52 0.78 -11.59
C VAL A 12 20.40 0.45 -10.61
N PRO A 13 20.61 -0.52 -9.69
CA PRO A 13 19.65 -0.79 -8.64
C PRO A 13 19.35 0.46 -7.80
N PRO A 14 18.15 0.56 -7.19
CA PRO A 14 17.89 1.60 -6.21
C PRO A 14 18.95 1.57 -5.10
N ASP A 15 19.35 2.74 -4.62
CA ASP A 15 20.40 2.92 -3.62
C ASP A 15 20.11 2.22 -2.28
N PHE A 16 18.84 2.04 -1.94
CA PHE A 16 18.39 1.29 -0.76
C PHE A 16 18.25 -0.22 -1.00
N ALA A 17 18.41 -0.70 -2.23
CA ALA A 17 18.34 -2.12 -2.61
C ALA A 17 19.52 -2.58 -3.50
N PRO A 18 20.79 -2.25 -3.13
CA PRO A 18 21.95 -2.53 -3.98
C PRO A 18 22.21 -4.03 -4.14
N ASP A 19 21.82 -4.83 -3.14
CA ASP A 19 22.01 -6.28 -3.09
C ASP A 19 20.87 -7.06 -3.79
N HIS A 20 20.00 -6.38 -4.52
CA HIS A 20 18.89 -6.98 -5.28
C HIS A 20 18.93 -6.64 -6.78
N PRO A 21 20.04 -6.92 -7.49
CA PRO A 21 20.15 -6.67 -8.92
C PRO A 21 19.10 -7.45 -9.74
N GLU A 22 18.57 -8.55 -9.23
CA GLU A 22 17.54 -9.39 -9.88
C GLU A 22 16.20 -8.66 -10.10
N LEU A 23 15.98 -7.55 -9.40
CA LEU A 23 14.88 -6.62 -9.71
C LEU A 23 15.01 -6.01 -11.11
N LEU A 24 16.25 -5.87 -11.59
CA LEU A 24 16.62 -5.20 -12.84
C LEU A 24 17.12 -6.20 -13.89
N TYR A 25 17.99 -7.14 -13.52
CA TYR A 25 18.56 -8.09 -14.46
C TYR A 25 19.00 -9.39 -13.78
N ARG A 26 19.00 -10.49 -14.55
CA ARG A 26 19.51 -11.80 -14.14
C ARG A 26 20.75 -12.14 -14.98
N CYS A 27 21.82 -12.60 -14.34
CA CYS A 27 23.04 -13.02 -15.04
C CYS A 27 23.44 -14.44 -14.62
N SER A 28 23.82 -15.27 -15.59
CA SER A 28 24.34 -16.63 -15.32
C SER A 28 25.85 -16.66 -15.15
N GLN A 29 26.56 -15.69 -15.75
CA GLN A 29 28.02 -15.56 -15.76
C GLN A 29 28.41 -14.09 -15.92
N GLY A 30 29.45 -13.65 -15.21
CA GLY A 30 29.96 -12.28 -15.30
C GLY A 30 28.98 -11.26 -14.70
N THR A 31 29.32 -10.70 -13.55
CA THR A 31 28.49 -9.69 -12.89
C THR A 31 28.58 -8.36 -13.65
N PRO A 32 27.46 -7.74 -14.07
CA PRO A 32 27.46 -6.40 -14.66
C PRO A 32 27.97 -5.36 -13.67
N ILE A 33 28.73 -4.38 -14.15
CA ILE A 33 29.33 -3.34 -13.31
C ILE A 33 28.92 -1.97 -13.84
N TRP A 34 28.34 -1.14 -12.97
CA TRP A 34 28.05 0.24 -13.32
C TRP A 34 29.34 1.08 -13.32
N ASN A 35 29.66 1.67 -14.47
CA ASN A 35 30.77 2.61 -14.61
C ASN A 35 30.23 4.05 -14.58
N ALA A 36 30.30 4.69 -13.40
CA ALA A 36 29.80 6.03 -13.19
C ALA A 36 30.47 7.10 -14.07
N ALA A 37 31.76 6.93 -14.43
CA ALA A 37 32.48 7.88 -15.27
C ALA A 37 32.01 7.84 -16.73
N LYS A 38 31.60 6.66 -17.21
CA LYS A 38 31.03 6.48 -18.56
C LYS A 38 29.50 6.63 -18.58
N GLY A 39 28.84 6.56 -17.43
CA GLY A 39 27.38 6.50 -17.34
C GLY A 39 26.82 5.25 -18.02
N ALA A 40 27.49 4.10 -17.87
CA ALA A 40 27.17 2.89 -18.61
C ALA A 40 27.28 1.62 -17.75
N LEU A 41 26.45 0.63 -18.05
CA LEU A 41 26.52 -0.71 -17.46
C LEU A 41 27.43 -1.60 -18.30
N GLU A 42 28.60 -1.94 -17.77
CA GLU A 42 29.57 -2.81 -18.42
C GLU A 42 29.18 -4.28 -18.24
N LEU A 43 29.14 -5.02 -19.35
CA LEU A 43 28.73 -6.43 -19.40
C LEU A 43 29.96 -7.32 -19.64
N ALA A 44 30.13 -8.31 -18.77
CA ALA A 44 31.19 -9.32 -18.88
C ALA A 44 30.66 -10.71 -19.29
N GLY A 45 29.34 -10.88 -19.37
CA GLY A 45 28.68 -12.13 -19.74
C GLY A 45 27.19 -11.88 -20.05
N PRO A 46 26.41 -12.95 -20.30
CA PRO A 46 25.00 -12.83 -20.67
C PRO A 46 24.15 -12.22 -19.56
N VAL A 47 23.27 -11.28 -19.93
CA VAL A 47 22.38 -10.58 -19.00
C VAL A 47 20.96 -10.53 -19.54
N ASP A 48 20.01 -11.04 -18.74
CA ASP A 48 18.58 -11.09 -19.04
C ASP A 48 17.85 -9.97 -18.29
N PHE A 49 17.15 -9.11 -19.03
CA PHE A 49 16.37 -7.99 -18.51
C PHE A 49 14.87 -8.29 -18.41
N ALA A 50 14.41 -9.53 -18.63
CA ALA A 50 13.03 -9.94 -18.33
C ALA A 50 12.82 -10.09 -16.82
N THR A 51 12.78 -8.97 -16.11
CA THR A 51 12.68 -8.86 -14.64
C THR A 51 11.52 -7.97 -14.23
N TYR A 52 11.26 -7.84 -12.93
CA TYR A 52 10.14 -7.04 -12.43
C TYR A 52 10.20 -5.56 -12.85
N LEU A 53 11.38 -4.93 -12.82
CA LEU A 53 11.52 -3.52 -13.20
C LEU A 53 11.85 -3.33 -14.68
N ASN A 54 12.59 -4.23 -15.33
CA ASN A 54 13.03 -4.04 -16.73
C ASN A 54 12.28 -4.89 -17.77
N GLY A 55 11.41 -5.80 -17.32
CA GLY A 55 10.49 -6.49 -18.21
C GLY A 55 9.36 -5.55 -18.65
N LEU A 56 9.03 -5.61 -19.92
CA LEU A 56 7.82 -5.01 -20.48
C LEU A 56 6.65 -5.95 -20.21
N SER A 57 5.75 -5.57 -19.29
CA SER A 57 4.49 -6.26 -19.00
C SER A 57 3.52 -6.15 -20.20
N ILE A 58 3.86 -6.85 -21.28
CA ILE A 58 3.28 -6.68 -22.62
C ILE A 58 1.82 -7.11 -22.66
N ALA A 59 1.43 -8.13 -21.88
CA ALA A 59 0.02 -8.51 -21.75
C ALA A 59 -0.82 -7.37 -21.17
N LYS A 60 -0.29 -6.62 -20.20
CA LYS A 60 -1.00 -5.47 -19.60
C LYS A 60 -1.00 -4.25 -20.51
N TRP A 61 0.10 -3.96 -21.20
CA TRP A 61 0.13 -2.92 -22.24
C TRP A 61 -0.96 -3.18 -23.30
N ARG A 62 -1.00 -4.38 -23.88
CA ARG A 62 -2.03 -4.76 -24.86
C ARG A 62 -3.46 -4.72 -24.28
N ARG A 63 -3.63 -5.06 -23.00
CA ARG A 63 -4.94 -5.03 -22.34
C ARG A 63 -5.44 -3.60 -22.09
N TYR A 64 -4.58 -2.71 -21.59
CA TYR A 64 -4.99 -1.40 -21.08
C TYR A 64 -4.84 -0.26 -22.08
N THR A 65 -4.03 -0.43 -23.13
CA THR A 65 -3.62 0.65 -24.05
C THR A 65 -3.92 0.30 -25.51
N CYS A 66 -3.60 1.22 -26.42
CA CYS A 66 -3.57 0.99 -27.87
C CYS A 66 -2.22 0.43 -28.37
N VAL A 67 -1.28 0.08 -27.49
CA VAL A 67 0.02 -0.46 -27.87
C VAL A 67 -0.15 -1.83 -28.52
N ASP A 68 0.28 -1.93 -29.79
CA ASP A 68 0.29 -3.18 -30.56
C ASP A 68 1.71 -3.78 -30.63
N VAL A 69 2.61 -3.09 -31.33
CA VAL A 69 3.99 -3.55 -31.57
C VAL A 69 4.99 -2.75 -30.71
N PRO A 70 5.72 -3.41 -29.79
CA PRO A 70 6.80 -2.79 -29.05
C PRO A 70 8.15 -2.86 -29.79
N TYR A 71 9.01 -1.90 -29.51
CA TYR A 71 10.38 -1.79 -30.01
C TYR A 71 11.33 -1.62 -28.84
N LEU A 72 12.56 -2.12 -28.97
CA LEU A 72 13.68 -1.80 -28.10
C LEU A 72 14.53 -0.72 -28.76
N HIS A 73 14.71 0.41 -28.08
CA HIS A 73 15.81 1.32 -28.31
C HIS A 73 16.98 0.93 -27.40
N ILE A 74 18.19 0.79 -27.93
CA ILE A 74 19.39 0.49 -27.14
C ILE A 74 20.63 1.19 -27.69
N GLU A 75 21.40 1.81 -26.79
CA GLU A 75 22.71 2.41 -27.06
C GLU A 75 23.83 1.51 -26.50
N LEU A 76 24.63 0.92 -27.40
CA LEU A 76 25.71 -0.02 -27.07
C LEU A 76 27.07 0.51 -27.54
N ALA A 77 28.11 0.25 -26.73
CA ALA A 77 29.51 0.46 -27.10
C ALA A 77 30.36 -0.79 -26.76
N GLY A 78 31.51 -0.94 -27.42
CA GLY A 78 32.49 -2.00 -27.19
C GLY A 78 32.44 -3.11 -28.24
N ALA A 79 32.61 -4.36 -27.82
CA ALA A 79 32.82 -5.51 -28.72
C ALA A 79 31.57 -5.96 -29.52
N GLY A 80 30.42 -5.32 -29.31
CA GLY A 80 29.13 -5.74 -29.86
C GLY A 80 28.49 -6.89 -29.06
N ALA A 81 27.25 -7.22 -29.43
CA ALA A 81 26.45 -8.22 -28.74
C ALA A 81 25.42 -8.86 -29.68
N ASP A 82 24.97 -10.06 -29.34
CA ASP A 82 23.74 -10.63 -29.89
C ASP A 82 22.61 -10.42 -28.89
N ILE A 83 21.48 -9.89 -29.36
CA ILE A 83 20.32 -9.56 -28.54
C ILE A 83 19.23 -10.56 -28.85
N TYR A 84 18.69 -11.20 -27.83
CA TYR A 84 17.61 -12.17 -27.93
C TYR A 84 16.36 -11.64 -27.23
N LEU A 85 15.20 -12.08 -27.72
CA LEU A 85 13.94 -11.84 -27.02
C LEU A 85 13.86 -12.82 -25.83
N SER A 86 13.60 -12.29 -24.63
CA SER A 86 13.39 -13.06 -23.40
C SER A 86 11.92 -12.94 -23.00
N MET A 87 11.23 -14.06 -22.80
CA MET A 87 9.78 -14.10 -22.66
C MET A 87 9.37 -14.89 -21.42
N ILE A 88 8.36 -14.40 -20.72
CA ILE A 88 7.77 -15.09 -19.57
C ILE A 88 6.29 -15.34 -19.85
N TYR A 89 5.88 -16.60 -19.73
CA TYR A 89 4.51 -17.06 -19.89
C TYR A 89 3.92 -17.54 -18.56
N GLU A 90 2.61 -17.74 -18.52
CA GLU A 90 1.96 -18.31 -17.36
C GLU A 90 2.52 -19.71 -17.02
N GLY A 91 2.88 -19.92 -15.76
CA GLY A 91 3.43 -21.18 -15.27
C GLY A 91 4.93 -21.39 -15.49
N ASP A 92 5.62 -20.43 -16.11
CA ASP A 92 7.08 -20.50 -16.28
C ASP A 92 7.83 -20.41 -14.95
N ALA A 93 8.90 -21.19 -14.81
CA ALA A 93 9.87 -21.09 -13.71
C ALA A 93 11.17 -20.39 -14.11
N ILE A 94 11.40 -20.24 -15.42
CA ILE A 94 12.54 -19.57 -16.04
C ILE A 94 12.05 -18.83 -17.29
N ALA A 95 12.67 -17.71 -17.64
CA ALA A 95 12.35 -17.01 -18.88
C ALA A 95 12.80 -17.83 -20.09
N ARG A 96 12.03 -17.75 -21.17
CA ARG A 96 12.28 -18.43 -22.44
C ARG A 96 12.94 -17.48 -23.42
N ARG A 97 14.13 -17.83 -23.89
CA ARG A 97 14.84 -17.10 -24.94
C ARG A 97 14.35 -17.51 -26.33
N SER A 98 14.31 -16.58 -27.27
CA SER A 98 14.12 -16.88 -28.70
C SER A 98 15.24 -17.77 -29.26
N GLU A 99 14.93 -18.58 -30.29
CA GLU A 99 15.93 -19.47 -30.91
C GLU A 99 17.02 -18.70 -31.67
N ARG A 100 16.67 -17.55 -32.24
CA ARG A 100 17.57 -16.68 -33.00
C ARG A 100 17.66 -15.31 -32.34
N PRO A 101 18.80 -14.61 -32.49
CA PRO A 101 18.89 -13.22 -32.06
C PRO A 101 17.93 -12.36 -32.89
N ILE A 102 17.26 -11.43 -32.20
CA ILE A 102 16.42 -10.40 -32.83
C ILE A 102 17.29 -9.28 -33.44
N ALA A 103 18.53 -9.13 -32.96
CA ALA A 103 19.53 -8.28 -33.56
C ALA A 103 20.95 -8.76 -33.22
N SER A 104 21.88 -8.52 -34.14
CA SER A 104 23.31 -8.74 -33.92
C SER A 104 24.06 -7.45 -34.17
N VAL A 105 24.65 -6.90 -33.11
CA VAL A 105 25.40 -5.64 -33.12
C VAL A 105 26.90 -5.95 -33.28
N GLY A 106 27.55 -5.19 -34.16
CA GLY A 106 29.00 -5.28 -34.39
C GLY A 106 29.82 -4.47 -33.37
N PRO A 107 31.16 -4.61 -33.37
CA PRO A 107 32.01 -3.84 -32.48
C PRO A 107 32.08 -2.36 -32.90
N SER A 108 32.07 -1.46 -31.92
CA SER A 108 32.28 -0.02 -32.09
C SER A 108 32.77 0.61 -30.80
N GLU A 109 33.84 1.40 -30.86
CA GLU A 109 34.31 2.16 -29.67
C GLU A 109 33.34 3.29 -29.29
N ALA A 110 32.68 3.90 -30.28
CA ALA A 110 31.64 4.89 -30.07
C ALA A 110 30.29 4.20 -29.80
N ALA A 111 29.45 4.83 -28.98
CA ALA A 111 28.09 4.35 -28.75
C ALA A 111 27.27 4.36 -30.04
N GLN A 112 26.60 3.25 -30.32
CA GLN A 112 25.70 3.08 -31.46
C GLN A 112 24.28 2.85 -30.96
N SER A 113 23.33 3.56 -31.56
CA SER A 113 21.90 3.46 -31.26
C SER A 113 21.21 2.51 -32.23
N PHE A 114 20.39 1.61 -31.69
CA PHE A 114 19.62 0.63 -32.46
C PHE A 114 18.16 0.63 -32.02
N ASP A 115 17.26 0.64 -33.00
CA ASP A 115 15.83 0.42 -32.81
C ASP A 115 15.45 -0.95 -33.37
N ILE A 116 15.00 -1.85 -32.51
CA ILE A 116 14.79 -3.26 -32.83
C ILE A 116 13.32 -3.59 -32.57
N VAL A 117 12.63 -4.11 -33.58
CA VAL A 117 11.25 -4.59 -33.44
C VAL A 117 11.24 -5.81 -32.52
N LEU A 118 10.31 -5.84 -31.56
CA LEU A 118 10.08 -7.00 -30.71
C LEU A 118 8.85 -7.76 -31.22
N ASP A 119 9.09 -8.86 -31.95
CA ASP A 119 8.03 -9.77 -32.39
C ASP A 119 7.59 -10.69 -31.24
N VAL A 120 6.71 -10.15 -30.38
CA VAL A 120 6.31 -10.80 -29.13
C VAL A 120 5.01 -11.60 -29.35
N PRO A 121 4.99 -12.91 -29.04
CA PRO A 121 3.77 -13.73 -29.10
C PRO A 121 2.61 -13.16 -28.28
N ALA A 122 1.38 -13.43 -28.72
CA ALA A 122 0.16 -12.85 -28.15
C ALA A 122 -0.07 -13.23 -26.67
N ASP A 123 0.32 -14.43 -26.28
CA ASP A 123 0.17 -15.04 -24.95
C ASP A 123 1.34 -14.76 -24.00
N CYS A 124 2.37 -14.04 -24.45
CA CYS A 124 3.48 -13.62 -23.60
C CYS A 124 2.99 -12.63 -22.53
N LEU A 125 3.31 -12.90 -21.26
CA LEU A 125 2.96 -12.00 -20.14
C LEU A 125 3.93 -10.84 -20.03
N ILE A 126 5.23 -11.15 -20.04
CA ILE A 126 6.32 -10.19 -19.94
C ILE A 126 7.34 -10.48 -21.04
N ALA A 127 7.67 -9.45 -21.82
CA ALA A 127 8.77 -9.47 -22.76
C ALA A 127 9.95 -8.67 -22.19
N GLY A 128 11.16 -9.18 -22.35
CA GLY A 128 12.40 -8.48 -22.09
C GLY A 128 13.43 -8.81 -23.15
N VAL A 129 14.68 -8.45 -22.90
CA VAL A 129 15.79 -8.84 -23.78
C VAL A 129 16.92 -9.49 -22.99
N GLU A 130 17.55 -10.47 -23.61
CA GLU A 130 18.77 -11.08 -23.11
C GLU A 130 19.93 -10.70 -24.04
N ILE A 131 20.96 -10.08 -23.47
CA ILE A 131 22.10 -9.55 -24.21
C ILE A 131 23.29 -10.48 -24.01
N PHE A 132 23.80 -11.03 -25.12
CA PHE A 132 25.00 -11.87 -25.17
C PHE A 132 26.17 -11.05 -25.69
N PRO A 133 27.05 -10.53 -24.82
CA PRO A 133 28.23 -9.79 -25.24
C PRO A 133 29.20 -10.68 -26.05
N LYS A 134 29.77 -10.16 -27.14
CA LYS A 134 30.83 -10.83 -27.91
C LYS A 134 32.23 -10.61 -27.33
N GLY A 135 32.32 -9.78 -26.30
CA GLY A 135 33.49 -9.33 -25.57
C GLY A 135 33.07 -8.20 -24.63
N ALA A 136 34.00 -7.44 -24.06
CA ALA A 136 33.66 -6.30 -23.20
C ALA A 136 32.77 -5.29 -23.97
N CYS A 137 31.54 -5.10 -23.50
CA CYS A 137 30.60 -4.11 -24.05
C CYS A 137 29.87 -3.38 -22.92
N ALA A 138 29.25 -2.26 -23.24
CA ALA A 138 28.53 -1.45 -22.26
C ALA A 138 27.20 -0.94 -22.83
N ILE A 139 26.17 -0.95 -22.00
CA ILE A 139 24.87 -0.32 -22.28
C ILE A 139 24.88 1.08 -21.68
N LEU A 140 24.67 2.10 -22.50
CA LEU A 140 24.56 3.48 -22.03
C LEU A 140 23.11 3.82 -21.69
N ARG A 141 22.19 3.49 -22.60
CA ARG A 141 20.75 3.72 -22.46
C ARG A 141 19.98 2.61 -23.15
N ALA A 142 18.83 2.27 -22.60
CA ALA A 142 17.87 1.41 -23.28
C ALA A 142 16.44 1.73 -22.83
N SER A 143 15.48 1.56 -23.73
CA SER A 143 14.05 1.75 -23.43
C SER A 143 13.19 0.96 -24.39
N TYR A 144 11.97 0.61 -23.95
CA TYR A 144 10.92 0.15 -24.84
C TYR A 144 10.10 1.34 -25.31
N PHE A 145 9.72 1.33 -26.59
CA PHE A 145 8.81 2.31 -27.16
C PHE A 145 7.82 1.65 -28.12
N SER A 146 6.76 2.37 -28.48
CA SER A 146 5.84 1.95 -29.54
C SER A 146 5.49 3.13 -30.45
N LYS A 147 5.03 2.83 -31.67
CA LYS A 147 4.63 3.82 -32.66
C LYS A 147 3.12 3.93 -32.64
N VAL A 148 2.60 5.09 -32.23
CA VAL A 148 1.17 5.29 -31.99
C VAL A 148 0.65 6.43 -32.86
N ALA A 149 -0.57 6.33 -33.36
CA ALA A 149 -1.21 7.41 -34.12
C ALA A 149 -1.61 8.57 -33.19
N ASP A 150 -1.49 9.81 -33.66
CA ASP A 150 -1.65 11.00 -32.80
C ASP A 150 -3.09 11.14 -32.27
N ASP A 151 -4.08 10.57 -32.95
CA ASP A 151 -5.50 10.56 -32.58
C ASP A 151 -5.85 9.50 -31.52
N GLU A 152 -4.97 8.52 -31.27
CA GLU A 152 -5.13 7.54 -30.20
C GLU A 152 -4.58 8.02 -28.85
N VAL A 153 -3.82 9.12 -28.86
CA VAL A 153 -3.11 9.66 -27.70
C VAL A 153 -4.03 10.55 -26.86
N ARG A 154 -4.07 10.29 -25.55
CA ARG A 154 -4.85 11.05 -24.57
C ARG A 154 -4.05 12.22 -24.02
N ASP A 155 -4.67 13.40 -23.95
CA ASP A 155 -4.09 14.55 -23.21
C ASP A 155 -4.21 14.32 -21.71
N VAL A 156 -3.13 13.84 -21.10
CA VAL A 156 -3.06 13.54 -19.67
C VAL A 156 -2.24 14.59 -18.95
N LYS A 157 -2.85 15.19 -17.93
CA LYS A 157 -2.20 16.01 -16.90
C LYS A 157 -2.30 15.30 -15.56
N LEU A 158 -1.16 14.89 -15.02
CA LEU A 158 -1.04 14.12 -13.79
C LEU A 158 -0.53 15.02 -12.66
N LEU A 159 -1.30 15.08 -11.56
CA LEU A 159 -0.83 15.68 -10.31
C LEU A 159 -0.48 14.55 -9.32
N LEU A 160 0.78 14.38 -8.96
CA LEU A 160 1.13 13.60 -7.77
C LEU A 160 0.81 14.43 -6.54
N SER A 161 0.08 13.87 -5.58
CA SER A 161 -0.17 14.47 -4.27
C SER A 161 0.31 13.54 -3.17
N THR A 162 1.35 13.97 -2.45
CA THR A 162 1.82 13.30 -1.24
C THR A 162 1.40 14.08 0.01
N THR A 163 0.83 13.38 0.98
CA THR A 163 0.42 13.95 2.27
C THR A 163 1.46 13.61 3.31
N THR A 164 1.99 14.60 4.04
CA THR A 164 3.03 14.35 5.05
C THR A 164 2.72 14.92 6.42
N PHE A 165 3.21 14.24 7.46
CA PHE A 165 3.27 14.75 8.83
C PHE A 165 4.60 14.38 9.50
N LYS A 166 5.55 15.33 9.56
CA LYS A 166 6.86 15.16 10.22
C LYS A 166 7.71 14.00 9.66
N LYS A 167 7.73 13.86 8.33
CA LYS A 167 8.55 12.89 7.57
C LYS A 167 9.42 13.59 6.52
N GLU A 168 10.08 14.66 6.92
CA GLU A 168 10.78 15.60 6.04
C GLU A 168 11.87 14.92 5.20
N HIS A 169 12.57 13.93 5.77
CA HIS A 169 13.63 13.22 5.07
C HIS A 169 13.12 12.43 3.85
N TYR A 170 12.00 11.71 3.98
CA TYR A 170 11.38 11.03 2.84
C TYR A 170 10.96 12.04 1.76
N ILE A 171 10.29 13.12 2.15
CA ILE A 171 9.75 14.11 1.21
C ILE A 171 10.85 14.85 0.45
N THR A 172 11.89 15.31 1.15
CA THR A 172 12.99 16.05 0.51
C THR A 172 13.80 15.16 -0.44
N GLU A 173 13.97 13.88 -0.12
CA GLU A 173 14.59 12.89 -1.00
C GLU A 173 13.72 12.60 -2.23
N ASN A 174 12.42 12.38 -2.03
CA ASN A 174 11.46 12.16 -3.11
C ASN A 174 11.36 13.37 -4.07
N ILE A 175 11.33 14.59 -3.55
CA ILE A 175 11.38 15.82 -4.37
C ILE A 175 12.66 15.86 -5.23
N ARG A 176 13.81 15.52 -4.65
CA ARG A 176 15.09 15.49 -5.37
C ARG A 176 15.04 14.47 -6.52
N ASN A 177 14.57 13.26 -6.24
CA ASN A 177 14.48 12.17 -7.22
C ASN A 177 13.51 12.52 -8.35
N VAL A 178 12.34 13.10 -8.04
CA VAL A 178 11.38 13.58 -9.04
C VAL A 178 11.99 14.67 -9.91
N ARG A 179 12.63 15.68 -9.32
CA ARG A 179 13.24 16.78 -10.08
C ARG A 179 14.29 16.28 -11.06
N ALA A 180 15.20 15.44 -10.58
CA ALA A 180 16.28 14.89 -11.39
C ALA A 180 15.77 14.01 -12.54
N ALA A 181 14.85 13.09 -12.24
CA ALA A 181 14.45 12.07 -13.21
C ALA A 181 13.28 12.48 -14.12
N LEU A 182 12.32 13.29 -13.63
CA LEU A 182 11.06 13.55 -14.33
C LEU A 182 10.92 14.98 -14.84
N LEU A 183 11.66 15.94 -14.26
CA LEU A 183 11.49 17.36 -14.58
C LEU A 183 12.70 17.96 -15.32
N GLY A 184 13.92 17.45 -15.09
CA GLY A 184 15.17 17.99 -15.62
C GLY A 184 15.89 17.19 -16.72
N GLY A 185 15.31 16.08 -17.21
CA GLY A 185 15.94 15.16 -18.17
C GLY A 185 15.47 15.31 -19.64
N PRO A 186 16.08 14.55 -20.58
CA PRO A 186 15.68 14.56 -22.00
C PRO A 186 14.25 14.06 -22.21
N ASP A 187 13.81 13.09 -21.39
CA ASP A 187 12.45 12.55 -21.38
C ASP A 187 11.57 13.24 -20.33
N SER A 188 11.84 14.53 -20.06
CA SER A 188 11.11 15.32 -19.06
C SER A 188 9.61 15.34 -19.37
N ILE A 189 8.84 15.10 -18.31
CA ILE A 189 7.37 15.11 -18.34
C ILE A 189 6.80 16.39 -17.73
N ALA A 190 7.63 17.42 -17.51
CA ALA A 190 7.25 18.66 -16.81
C ALA A 190 6.03 19.40 -17.39
N GLY A 191 5.75 19.23 -18.69
CA GLY A 191 4.55 19.82 -19.33
C GLY A 191 3.23 19.11 -18.97
N ARG A 192 3.30 17.89 -18.44
CA ARG A 192 2.14 17.01 -18.16
C ARG A 192 2.10 16.48 -16.74
N PHE A 193 3.10 16.80 -15.92
CA PHE A 193 3.27 16.30 -14.57
C PHE A 193 3.62 17.41 -13.60
N GLN A 194 2.99 17.37 -12.42
CA GLN A 194 3.34 18.21 -11.27
C GLN A 194 3.35 17.37 -10.00
N MET A 195 4.19 17.77 -9.05
CA MET A 195 4.21 17.20 -7.71
C MET A 195 3.70 18.23 -6.69
N LEU A 196 2.74 17.81 -5.88
CA LEU A 196 2.20 18.55 -4.75
C LEU A 196 2.54 17.80 -3.45
N VAL A 197 3.09 18.54 -2.50
CA VAL A 197 3.26 18.09 -1.11
C VAL A 197 2.27 18.84 -0.23
N VAL A 198 1.37 18.09 0.41
CA VAL A 198 0.44 18.59 1.42
C VAL A 198 1.06 18.33 2.80
N ASP A 199 1.65 19.36 3.39
CA ASP A 199 2.33 19.29 4.68
C ASP A 199 1.36 19.58 5.84
N ASN A 200 0.77 18.52 6.40
CA ASN A 200 -0.08 18.59 7.60
C ASN A 200 0.73 18.91 8.87
N GLY A 201 2.06 18.76 8.85
CA GLY A 201 2.94 19.10 9.96
C GLY A 201 3.33 20.58 9.98
N ARG A 202 3.30 21.24 8.82
CA ARG A 202 3.81 22.60 8.58
C ARG A 202 5.26 22.75 9.03
N THR A 203 6.06 21.72 8.80
CA THR A 203 7.47 21.63 9.21
C THR A 203 8.43 21.77 8.04
N LEU A 204 7.96 21.66 6.80
CA LEU A 204 8.76 21.85 5.60
C LEU A 204 8.93 23.33 5.25
N ASP A 205 10.12 23.68 4.74
CA ASP A 205 10.37 24.98 4.13
C ASP A 205 9.71 25.03 2.74
N ALA A 206 8.45 25.47 2.72
CA ALA A 206 7.64 25.47 1.52
C ALA A 206 8.18 26.40 0.42
N GLU A 207 8.82 27.51 0.78
CA GLU A 207 9.37 28.47 -0.18
C GLU A 207 10.60 27.89 -0.87
N ALA A 208 11.54 27.33 -0.10
CA ALA A 208 12.76 26.74 -0.65
C ALA A 208 12.49 25.45 -1.45
N LEU A 209 11.48 24.67 -1.05
CA LEU A 209 11.15 23.40 -1.71
C LEU A 209 10.22 23.56 -2.91
N SER A 210 9.46 24.64 -3.02
CA SER A 210 8.59 24.88 -4.19
C SER A 210 9.38 25.37 -5.41
N GLY A 211 8.77 25.23 -6.59
CA GLY A 211 9.35 25.66 -7.87
C GLY A 211 9.78 24.49 -8.76
N GLY A 212 9.92 24.79 -10.05
CA GLY A 212 10.37 23.82 -11.06
C GLY A 212 9.47 22.58 -11.16
N GLY A 213 8.14 22.75 -11.12
CA GLY A 213 7.16 21.65 -11.21
C GLY A 213 6.77 21.01 -9.88
N VAL A 214 7.31 21.48 -8.76
CA VAL A 214 6.96 21.04 -7.39
C VAL A 214 6.27 22.18 -6.63
N THR A 215 5.22 21.86 -5.87
CA THR A 215 4.57 22.80 -4.95
C THR A 215 4.48 22.17 -3.57
N VAL A 216 4.90 22.88 -2.53
CA VAL A 216 4.70 22.48 -1.14
C VAL A 216 3.70 23.44 -0.51
N ILE A 217 2.66 22.91 0.13
CA ILE A 217 1.64 23.71 0.81
C ILE A 217 1.49 23.26 2.26
N GLY A 218 1.39 24.22 3.18
CA GLY A 218 1.02 23.94 4.56
C GLY A 218 -0.47 23.63 4.69
N ASN A 219 -0.80 22.66 5.54
CA ASN A 219 -2.17 22.24 5.83
C ASN A 219 -2.35 22.06 7.34
N ASP A 220 -3.58 22.13 7.84
CA ASP A 220 -3.85 21.73 9.24
C ASP A 220 -3.66 20.22 9.39
N ASN A 221 -3.39 19.75 10.61
CA ASN A 221 -3.33 18.31 10.87
C ASN A 221 -4.74 17.71 10.88
N VAL A 222 -5.19 17.31 9.70
CA VAL A 222 -6.49 16.66 9.48
C VAL A 222 -6.35 15.16 9.17
N GLY A 223 -5.18 14.59 9.49
CA GLY A 223 -4.85 13.20 9.23
C GLY A 223 -4.66 12.88 7.75
N GLY A 224 -4.48 11.60 7.43
CA GLY A 224 -4.23 11.12 6.06
C GLY A 224 -5.37 11.49 5.12
N ALA A 225 -6.60 11.13 5.47
CA ALA A 225 -7.76 11.36 4.60
C ALA A 225 -7.96 12.84 4.26
N GLY A 226 -7.73 13.74 5.22
CA GLY A 226 -7.85 15.17 4.99
C GLY A 226 -6.73 15.76 4.12
N GLY A 227 -5.50 15.25 4.24
CA GLY A 227 -4.42 15.64 3.35
C GLY A 227 -4.63 15.12 1.92
N PHE A 228 -5.11 13.87 1.77
CA PHE A 228 -5.50 13.33 0.47
C PHE A 228 -6.68 14.09 -0.14
N ALA A 229 -7.69 14.45 0.66
CA ALA A 229 -8.79 15.31 0.21
C ALA A 229 -8.27 16.67 -0.26
N ARG A 230 -7.31 17.29 0.44
CA ARG A 230 -6.66 18.52 -0.01
C ARG A 230 -5.95 18.32 -1.36
N GLY A 231 -5.22 17.23 -1.52
CA GLY A 231 -4.59 16.84 -2.79
C GLY A 231 -5.57 16.69 -3.95
N MET A 232 -6.70 16.01 -3.70
CA MET A 232 -7.79 15.86 -4.68
C MET A 232 -8.42 17.22 -5.06
N ILE A 233 -8.60 18.13 -4.10
CA ILE A 233 -9.12 19.49 -4.35
C ILE A 233 -8.16 20.26 -5.27
N GLU A 234 -6.87 20.25 -4.95
CA GLU A 234 -5.84 20.92 -5.75
C GLU A 234 -5.76 20.33 -7.16
N ALA A 235 -5.91 19.01 -7.32
CA ALA A 235 -6.00 18.38 -8.63
C ALA A 235 -7.19 18.89 -9.46
N LEU A 236 -8.36 19.01 -8.84
CA LEU A 236 -9.56 19.54 -9.49
C LEU A 236 -9.39 21.00 -9.90
N GLU A 237 -8.82 21.83 -9.02
CA GLU A 237 -8.64 23.27 -9.25
C GLU A 237 -7.56 23.59 -10.29
N ARG A 238 -6.49 22.79 -10.34
CA ARG A 238 -5.42 22.92 -11.35
C ARG A 238 -5.79 22.32 -12.71
N GLY A 239 -7.00 21.77 -12.85
CA GLY A 239 -7.44 21.14 -14.09
C GLY A 239 -6.67 19.87 -14.44
N ALA A 240 -6.16 19.15 -13.43
CA ALA A 240 -5.52 17.86 -13.65
C ALA A 240 -6.56 16.83 -14.13
N THR A 241 -6.13 15.94 -15.02
CA THR A 241 -6.96 14.82 -15.49
C THR A 241 -6.97 13.67 -14.51
N HIS A 242 -5.84 13.47 -13.80
CA HIS A 242 -5.66 12.41 -12.81
C HIS A 242 -4.87 12.95 -11.61
N VAL A 243 -5.14 12.38 -10.43
CA VAL A 243 -4.35 12.60 -9.22
C VAL A 243 -3.74 11.27 -8.78
N LEU A 244 -2.42 11.23 -8.59
CA LEU A 244 -1.72 10.10 -7.99
C LEU A 244 -1.53 10.39 -6.50
N LEU A 245 -2.29 9.68 -5.66
CA LEU A 245 -2.13 9.73 -4.20
C LEU A 245 -0.97 8.83 -3.78
N MET A 246 -0.18 9.33 -2.83
CA MET A 246 1.00 8.64 -2.32
C MET A 246 1.23 8.99 -0.84
N ASP A 247 1.64 7.99 -0.05
CA ASP A 247 2.04 8.19 1.36
C ASP A 247 3.36 8.98 1.46
N ASP A 248 3.72 9.44 2.66
CA ASP A 248 4.97 10.17 2.90
C ASP A 248 6.16 9.27 3.26
N ASP A 249 5.93 8.07 3.82
CA ASP A 249 6.97 7.13 4.23
C ASP A 249 7.26 6.03 3.18
N VAL A 250 7.20 6.43 1.91
CA VAL A 250 7.59 5.59 0.77
C VAL A 250 8.87 6.03 0.09
N ARG A 251 9.65 5.07 -0.38
CA ARG A 251 10.69 5.29 -1.38
C ARG A 251 10.08 5.14 -2.77
N ILE A 252 10.15 6.21 -3.56
CA ILE A 252 9.57 6.25 -4.90
C ILE A 252 10.52 5.73 -5.95
N LEU A 253 9.95 5.09 -6.98
CA LEU A 253 10.61 4.86 -8.25
C LEU A 253 10.10 5.90 -9.26
N PRO A 254 10.91 6.88 -9.68
CA PRO A 254 10.48 7.85 -10.69
C PRO A 254 9.96 7.20 -11.97
N GLU A 255 10.59 6.10 -12.38
CA GLU A 255 10.17 5.30 -13.53
C GLU A 255 8.74 4.75 -13.40
N SER A 256 8.24 4.46 -12.19
CA SER A 256 6.84 4.08 -11.99
C SER A 256 5.87 5.21 -12.31
N ILE A 257 6.23 6.46 -12.00
CA ILE A 257 5.43 7.65 -12.35
C ILE A 257 5.48 7.89 -13.86
N PHE A 258 6.66 7.73 -14.47
CA PHE A 258 6.82 7.81 -15.92
C PHE A 258 5.91 6.79 -16.65
N ARG A 259 5.96 5.52 -16.23
CA ARG A 259 5.11 4.44 -16.75
C ARG A 259 3.63 4.69 -16.51
N THR A 260 3.25 5.19 -15.33
CA THR A 260 1.87 5.58 -15.04
C THR A 260 1.37 6.61 -16.03
N LEU A 261 2.16 7.66 -16.30
CA LEU A 261 1.79 8.66 -17.31
C LEU A 261 1.71 8.04 -18.72
N GLY A 262 2.63 7.15 -19.08
CA GLY A 262 2.64 6.43 -20.35
C GLY A 262 1.37 5.58 -20.56
N VAL A 263 1.02 4.75 -19.59
CA VAL A 263 -0.19 3.92 -19.61
C VAL A 263 -1.45 4.79 -19.75
N LEU A 264 -1.56 5.86 -18.97
CA LEU A 264 -2.72 6.77 -19.07
C LEU A 264 -2.78 7.50 -20.42
N THR A 265 -1.63 7.86 -20.98
CA THR A 265 -1.52 8.58 -22.26
C THR A 265 -1.95 7.69 -23.44
N LEU A 266 -1.62 6.40 -23.40
CA LEU A 266 -1.90 5.45 -24.48
C LEU A 266 -3.13 4.58 -24.22
N ARG A 267 -3.83 4.84 -23.12
CA ARG A 267 -4.97 4.07 -22.64
C ARG A 267 -6.07 3.94 -23.71
N ASN A 268 -6.62 2.73 -23.83
CA ASN A 268 -7.76 2.48 -24.71
C ASN A 268 -9.10 2.88 -24.05
N ASP A 269 -10.17 2.94 -24.84
CA ASP A 269 -11.48 3.43 -24.36
C ASP A 269 -12.10 2.55 -23.26
N ALA A 270 -11.77 1.25 -23.20
CA ALA A 270 -12.33 0.35 -22.20
C ALA A 270 -11.88 0.71 -20.78
N TYR A 271 -10.74 1.40 -20.63
CA TYR A 271 -10.17 1.79 -19.34
C TYR A 271 -10.26 3.29 -19.06
N GLU A 272 -11.02 4.08 -19.83
CA GLU A 272 -11.14 5.56 -19.71
C GLU A 272 -11.37 6.05 -18.26
N GLY A 273 -12.19 5.33 -17.48
CA GLY A 273 -12.49 5.62 -16.07
C GLY A 273 -11.76 4.75 -15.04
N ALA A 274 -10.79 3.93 -15.47
CA ALA A 274 -10.10 2.99 -14.60
C ALA A 274 -9.09 3.71 -13.68
N PHE A 275 -8.89 3.12 -12.51
CA PHE A 275 -7.88 3.56 -11.54
C PHE A 275 -6.60 2.76 -11.81
N LEU A 276 -5.44 3.39 -11.63
CA LEU A 276 -4.16 2.70 -11.76
C LEU A 276 -3.49 2.62 -10.39
N ASN A 277 -3.22 1.41 -9.90
CA ASN A 277 -2.49 1.23 -8.65
C ASN A 277 -1.09 0.71 -8.88
N GLY A 278 -0.18 1.16 -8.03
CA GLY A 278 1.18 0.64 -7.92
C GLY A 278 1.26 -0.39 -6.80
N ALA A 279 2.07 -1.41 -7.01
CA ALA A 279 2.31 -2.42 -5.99
C ALA A 279 3.15 -1.85 -4.83
N MET A 280 2.81 -2.23 -3.60
CA MET A 280 3.64 -1.99 -2.44
C MET A 280 4.66 -3.11 -2.30
N LEU A 281 5.95 -2.77 -2.47
CA LEU A 281 7.07 -3.62 -2.11
C LEU A 281 7.54 -3.29 -0.70
N ASN A 282 8.15 -4.28 -0.06
CA ASN A 282 8.61 -4.19 1.31
C ASN A 282 10.00 -3.56 1.38
N ILE A 283 10.18 -2.47 2.13
CA ILE A 283 11.50 -1.81 2.22
C ILE A 283 12.58 -2.69 2.88
N GLU A 284 12.22 -3.54 3.85
CA GLU A 284 13.18 -4.43 4.51
C GLU A 284 13.46 -5.71 3.71
N ARG A 285 12.57 -6.05 2.77
CA ARG A 285 12.74 -7.13 1.80
C ARG A 285 12.39 -6.61 0.41
N PRO A 286 13.29 -5.84 -0.24
CA PRO A 286 12.98 -5.08 -1.47
C PRO A 286 12.42 -5.90 -2.63
N ASN A 287 12.66 -7.21 -2.65
CA ASN A 287 12.13 -8.13 -3.65
C ASN A 287 10.74 -8.71 -3.34
N VAL A 288 10.14 -8.39 -2.19
CA VAL A 288 8.82 -8.92 -1.80
C VAL A 288 7.73 -7.89 -2.05
N GLN A 289 6.85 -8.21 -2.99
CA GLN A 289 5.59 -7.51 -3.17
C GLN A 289 4.57 -7.98 -2.12
N PHE A 290 3.89 -7.04 -1.48
CA PHE A 290 2.87 -7.30 -0.46
C PHE A 290 1.44 -7.24 -1.01
N GLU A 291 1.11 -6.18 -1.75
CA GLU A 291 -0.24 -5.88 -2.27
C GLU A 291 -0.19 -4.85 -3.41
N ASP A 292 -1.10 -4.95 -4.39
CA ASP A 292 -1.41 -3.91 -5.38
C ASP A 292 -2.89 -3.52 -5.36
N VAL A 293 -3.78 -4.50 -5.18
CA VAL A 293 -5.23 -4.36 -5.00
C VAL A 293 -5.70 -5.30 -3.89
N ALA A 294 -6.63 -4.82 -3.08
CA ALA A 294 -7.35 -5.59 -2.07
C ALA A 294 -8.85 -5.52 -2.30
N PHE A 295 -9.62 -6.29 -1.54
CA PHE A 295 -11.08 -6.31 -1.62
C PHE A 295 -11.73 -6.55 -0.26
N VAL A 296 -12.98 -6.13 -0.14
CA VAL A 296 -13.79 -6.37 1.07
C VAL A 296 -14.58 -7.68 0.91
N LYS A 297 -14.37 -8.63 1.83
CA LYS A 297 -15.13 -9.89 1.90
C LYS A 297 -16.57 -9.65 2.37
N MET A 298 -17.44 -10.64 2.15
CA MET A 298 -18.84 -10.59 2.63
C MET A 298 -18.98 -10.48 4.15
N ASP A 299 -17.97 -10.89 4.91
CA ASP A 299 -17.96 -10.71 6.37
C ASP A 299 -17.41 -9.35 6.79
N GLY A 300 -17.07 -8.47 5.85
CA GLY A 300 -16.48 -7.15 6.10
C GLY A 300 -15.01 -7.20 6.52
N THR A 301 -14.29 -8.31 6.33
CA THR A 301 -12.82 -8.33 6.43
C THR A 301 -12.19 -7.86 5.13
N TYR A 302 -10.96 -7.35 5.22
CA TYR A 302 -10.16 -6.99 4.06
C TYR A 302 -9.25 -8.15 3.71
N ASP A 303 -9.04 -8.35 2.42
CA ASP A 303 -8.07 -9.32 1.92
C ASP A 303 -7.48 -8.83 0.62
N ARG A 304 -6.26 -9.27 0.36
CA ARG A 304 -5.52 -8.92 -0.84
C ARG A 304 -5.92 -9.84 -1.99
N VAL A 305 -5.94 -9.29 -3.21
CA VAL A 305 -6.19 -10.10 -4.41
C VAL A 305 -5.02 -11.04 -4.67
N LYS A 306 -3.80 -10.51 -4.53
CA LYS A 306 -2.55 -11.23 -4.73
C LYS A 306 -1.89 -11.55 -3.39
N PRO A 307 -1.34 -12.76 -3.18
CA PRO A 307 -0.52 -13.06 -2.00
C PRO A 307 0.81 -12.29 -2.04
N ASN A 308 1.67 -12.52 -1.04
CA ASN A 308 3.06 -12.06 -1.16
C ASN A 308 3.72 -12.76 -2.36
N PHE A 309 4.49 -12.02 -3.14
CA PHE A 309 5.30 -12.53 -4.24
C PHE A 309 6.75 -12.10 -4.10
N SER A 310 7.69 -13.00 -4.41
CA SER A 310 9.10 -12.69 -4.56
C SER A 310 9.37 -12.34 -6.02
N VAL A 311 9.31 -11.05 -6.35
CA VAL A 311 9.24 -10.56 -7.74
C VAL A 311 10.57 -10.68 -8.51
N ASP A 312 11.64 -11.06 -7.83
CA ASP A 312 12.92 -11.48 -8.38
C ASP A 312 12.91 -12.92 -8.93
N THR A 313 11.85 -13.69 -8.69
CA THR A 313 11.67 -15.04 -9.23
C THR A 313 10.70 -15.06 -10.41
N VAL A 314 11.04 -15.80 -11.48
CA VAL A 314 10.21 -15.83 -12.70
C VAL A 314 8.83 -16.43 -12.44
N SER A 315 8.71 -17.45 -11.58
CA SER A 315 7.43 -18.08 -11.27
C SER A 315 6.45 -17.15 -10.56
N ASP A 316 6.92 -16.40 -9.56
CA ASP A 316 6.07 -15.45 -8.87
C ASP A 316 5.77 -14.23 -9.74
N LEU A 317 6.73 -13.81 -10.57
CA LEU A 317 6.54 -12.73 -11.54
C LEU A 317 5.48 -13.08 -12.60
N ALA A 318 5.55 -14.29 -13.19
CA ALA A 318 4.55 -14.80 -14.12
C ALA A 318 3.15 -14.84 -13.48
N ARG A 319 3.08 -15.35 -12.24
CA ARG A 319 1.82 -15.41 -11.49
C ARG A 319 1.30 -14.03 -11.09
N ASN A 320 2.16 -13.09 -10.76
CA ASN A 320 1.79 -11.70 -10.46
C ASN A 320 1.10 -11.04 -11.66
N GLU A 321 1.59 -11.31 -12.87
CA GLU A 321 1.01 -10.78 -14.10
C GLU A 321 -0.30 -11.47 -14.53
N SER A 322 -0.40 -12.79 -14.31
CA SER A 322 -1.56 -13.56 -14.76
C SER A 322 -2.81 -13.39 -13.88
N ILE A 323 -2.65 -13.04 -12.59
CA ILE A 323 -3.80 -12.82 -11.71
C ILE A 323 -4.59 -11.56 -12.13
N ASP A 324 -5.89 -11.76 -12.35
CA ASP A 324 -6.84 -10.69 -12.62
C ASP A 324 -7.21 -9.93 -11.35
N VAL A 325 -7.16 -8.61 -11.42
CA VAL A 325 -7.41 -7.71 -10.27
C VAL A 325 -8.80 -7.07 -10.33
N GLU A 326 -9.55 -7.27 -11.40
CA GLU A 326 -10.92 -6.79 -11.57
C GLU A 326 -11.92 -7.64 -10.77
N VAL A 327 -11.78 -7.62 -9.45
CA VAL A 327 -12.66 -8.33 -8.53
C VAL A 327 -13.72 -7.39 -7.94
N LYS A 328 -14.89 -7.95 -7.60
CA LYS A 328 -15.95 -7.18 -6.94
C LYS A 328 -15.47 -6.65 -5.59
N ARG A 329 -15.84 -5.40 -5.28
CA ARG A 329 -15.48 -4.71 -4.02
C ARG A 329 -13.97 -4.54 -3.85
N ALA A 330 -13.26 -4.45 -4.97
CA ALA A 330 -11.86 -4.09 -4.97
C ALA A 330 -11.67 -2.65 -4.48
N TYR A 331 -10.56 -2.40 -3.81
CA TYR A 331 -10.06 -1.07 -3.50
C TYR A 331 -8.54 -1.04 -3.66
N GLY A 332 -8.01 0.15 -3.86
CA GLY A 332 -6.58 0.45 -3.90
C GLY A 332 -6.20 1.31 -2.73
N ALA A 333 -5.19 0.88 -1.98
CA ALA A 333 -4.66 1.71 -0.91
C ALA A 333 -3.86 2.88 -1.46
N TRP A 334 -3.82 3.97 -0.71
CA TRP A 334 -3.34 5.27 -1.17
C TRP A 334 -1.82 5.49 -1.02
N TRP A 335 -1.03 4.43 -0.82
CA TRP A 335 0.42 4.49 -0.97
C TRP A 335 0.83 4.73 -2.44
N TYR A 336 0.03 4.28 -3.40
CA TYR A 336 0.17 4.56 -4.82
C TYR A 336 -1.14 4.27 -5.56
N SER A 337 -2.04 5.26 -5.61
CA SER A 337 -3.32 5.12 -6.32
C SER A 337 -3.59 6.33 -7.19
N CYS A 338 -3.62 6.09 -8.51
CA CYS A 338 -3.90 7.10 -9.52
C CYS A 338 -5.38 7.08 -9.88
N ILE A 339 -6.05 8.19 -9.60
CA ILE A 339 -7.50 8.34 -9.66
C ILE A 339 -7.84 9.39 -10.74
N PRO A 340 -8.70 9.07 -11.72
CA PRO A 340 -9.17 10.05 -12.68
C PRO A 340 -10.04 11.09 -11.96
N THR A 341 -9.81 12.37 -12.24
CA THR A 341 -10.55 13.45 -11.56
C THR A 341 -12.04 13.46 -11.93
N SER A 342 -12.43 12.80 -13.02
CA SER A 342 -13.84 12.53 -13.35
C SER A 342 -14.54 11.68 -12.29
N ALA A 343 -13.87 10.67 -11.72
CA ALA A 343 -14.40 9.86 -10.64
C ALA A 343 -14.60 10.68 -9.35
N ILE A 344 -13.66 11.59 -9.04
CA ILE A 344 -13.79 12.50 -7.90
C ILE A 344 -14.97 13.46 -8.08
N ARG A 345 -15.14 14.02 -9.30
CA ARG A 345 -16.30 14.89 -9.61
C ARG A 345 -17.63 14.14 -9.49
N ALA A 346 -17.67 12.88 -9.92
CA ALA A 346 -18.88 12.06 -9.88
C ALA A 346 -19.24 11.59 -8.46
N ALA A 347 -18.23 11.17 -7.69
CA ALA A 347 -18.45 10.52 -6.41
C ALA A 347 -18.34 11.46 -5.19
N GLY A 348 -17.67 12.60 -5.33
CA GLY A 348 -17.25 13.45 -4.21
C GLY A 348 -15.92 13.00 -3.60
N LEU A 349 -15.38 13.81 -2.69
CA LEU A 349 -14.15 13.57 -1.92
C LEU A 349 -14.34 12.40 -0.91
N PRO A 350 -13.29 11.88 -0.27
CA PRO A 350 -13.44 10.90 0.81
C PRO A 350 -14.32 11.41 1.96
N LEU A 351 -14.85 10.49 2.76
CA LEU A 351 -15.41 10.86 4.06
C LEU A 351 -14.34 11.53 4.95
N PRO A 352 -14.72 12.48 5.82
CA PRO A 352 -13.79 13.20 6.71
C PRO A 352 -13.37 12.36 7.91
N LEU A 353 -12.78 11.20 7.60
CA LEU A 353 -12.09 10.35 8.54
C LEU A 353 -10.74 11.00 8.87
N PHE A 354 -10.10 10.60 9.96
CA PHE A 354 -8.77 11.11 10.30
C PHE A 354 -7.68 10.23 9.68
N VAL A 355 -7.71 8.93 9.99
CA VAL A 355 -6.83 7.89 9.42
C VAL A 355 -7.61 6.58 9.34
N ARG A 356 -7.19 5.69 8.42
CA ARG A 356 -7.76 4.36 8.13
C ARG A 356 -9.13 4.40 7.46
N CYS A 357 -9.32 3.47 6.52
CA CYS A 357 -10.59 3.13 5.88
C CYS A 357 -11.10 4.18 4.88
N ASP A 358 -10.36 5.27 4.67
CA ASP A 358 -10.59 6.31 3.67
C ASP A 358 -10.39 5.78 2.25
N ASP A 359 -9.31 5.05 2.02
CA ASP A 359 -9.05 4.32 0.78
C ASP A 359 -10.10 3.24 0.48
N VAL A 360 -10.44 2.43 1.49
CA VAL A 360 -11.47 1.38 1.39
C VAL A 360 -12.84 1.98 1.11
N GLU A 361 -13.20 3.05 1.82
CA GLU A 361 -14.47 3.76 1.63
C GLU A 361 -14.59 4.30 0.21
N PHE A 362 -13.56 5.00 -0.26
CA PHE A 362 -13.57 5.56 -1.59
C PHE A 362 -13.69 4.47 -2.66
N GLY A 363 -12.89 3.40 -2.57
CA GLY A 363 -12.94 2.28 -3.50
C GLY A 363 -14.28 1.54 -3.49
N MET A 364 -14.87 1.31 -2.32
CA MET A 364 -16.20 0.70 -2.19
C MET A 364 -17.31 1.58 -2.77
N ARG A 365 -17.19 2.90 -2.63
CA ARG A 365 -18.16 3.87 -3.14
C ARG A 365 -18.05 4.05 -4.65
N THR A 366 -16.84 4.09 -5.22
CA THR A 366 -16.63 4.31 -6.66
C THR A 366 -16.68 3.03 -7.48
N MET A 367 -16.47 1.85 -6.87
CA MET A 367 -16.40 0.54 -7.53
C MET A 367 -15.57 0.58 -8.83
N PRO A 368 -14.30 1.01 -8.78
CA PRO A 368 -13.54 1.28 -9.98
C PRO A 368 -13.04 -0.02 -10.63
N THR A 369 -12.83 0.05 -11.94
CA THR A 369 -11.97 -0.91 -12.66
C THR A 369 -10.52 -0.59 -12.33
N TYR A 370 -9.70 -1.61 -12.03
CA TYR A 370 -8.30 -1.42 -11.67
C TYR A 370 -7.36 -1.86 -12.79
N MET A 371 -6.36 -1.02 -13.07
CA MET A 371 -5.16 -1.36 -13.83
C MET A 371 -4.00 -1.56 -12.86
N THR A 372 -3.33 -2.69 -12.96
CA THR A 372 -2.03 -2.94 -12.32
C THR A 372 -1.09 -3.69 -13.26
N MET A 373 0.21 -3.48 -13.10
CA MET A 373 1.26 -4.11 -13.90
C MET A 373 2.62 -4.04 -13.18
N SER A 374 3.52 -4.98 -13.49
CA SER A 374 4.88 -5.00 -12.96
C SER A 374 5.67 -3.76 -13.36
N GLY A 375 6.56 -3.32 -12.48
CA GLY A 375 7.37 -2.12 -12.66
C GLY A 375 6.68 -0.79 -12.30
N ILE A 376 5.41 -0.83 -11.89
CA ILE A 376 4.75 0.30 -11.22
C ILE A 376 4.61 -0.03 -9.74
N CYS A 377 5.47 0.57 -8.90
CA CYS A 377 5.53 0.26 -7.48
C CYS A 377 6.13 1.37 -6.62
N VAL A 378 6.01 1.18 -5.31
CA VAL A 378 6.73 1.92 -4.26
C VAL A 378 7.26 0.95 -3.21
N TRP A 379 8.31 1.33 -2.49
CA TRP A 379 8.74 0.59 -1.30
C TRP A 379 8.25 1.29 -0.04
N HIS A 380 7.60 0.52 0.83
CA HIS A 380 6.97 1.01 2.06
C HIS A 380 7.42 0.15 3.25
N GLU A 381 7.48 0.77 4.44
CA GLU A 381 7.72 0.07 5.69
C GLU A 381 6.59 -0.94 6.02
N GLN A 382 6.91 -2.08 6.61
CA GLN A 382 5.88 -3.08 6.94
C GLN A 382 4.89 -2.60 8.02
N PHE A 383 3.61 -2.96 7.84
CA PHE A 383 2.56 -2.75 8.83
C PHE A 383 2.62 -3.71 10.03
N ALA A 384 3.38 -4.81 9.93
CA ALA A 384 3.45 -5.83 10.98
C ALA A 384 3.99 -5.23 12.30
N GLY A 385 3.38 -5.61 13.43
CA GLY A 385 3.80 -5.17 14.76
C GLY A 385 3.32 -3.77 15.19
N ARG A 386 2.66 -2.99 14.32
CA ARG A 386 2.18 -1.62 14.59
C ARG A 386 0.76 -1.51 15.15
N ALA A 387 0.14 -2.64 15.51
CA ALA A 387 -1.25 -2.66 15.95
C ALA A 387 -1.44 -1.90 17.28
N SER A 388 -2.42 -1.00 17.34
CA SER A 388 -2.69 -0.20 18.54
C SER A 388 -4.18 -0.08 18.81
N ALA A 389 -4.54 0.10 20.08
CA ALA A 389 -5.94 0.28 20.45
C ALA A 389 -6.51 1.58 19.87
N SER A 390 -5.72 2.65 19.76
CA SER A 390 -6.15 3.93 19.21
C SER A 390 -6.43 3.87 17.70
N VAL A 391 -5.70 3.04 16.95
CA VAL A 391 -5.89 2.90 15.50
C VAL A 391 -6.85 1.74 15.18
N ASP A 392 -6.54 0.52 15.62
CA ASP A 392 -7.28 -0.68 15.23
C ASP A 392 -8.52 -0.93 16.11
N GLY A 393 -8.46 -0.48 17.37
CA GLY A 393 -9.59 -0.54 18.30
C GLY A 393 -10.58 0.60 18.08
N TYR A 394 -10.10 1.84 17.93
CA TYR A 394 -10.96 3.02 17.78
C TYR A 394 -11.21 3.39 16.30
N GLN A 395 -10.18 3.82 15.56
CA GLN A 395 -10.37 4.38 14.20
C GLN A 395 -10.98 3.36 13.25
N TYR A 396 -10.41 2.15 13.16
CA TYR A 396 -10.93 1.10 12.28
C TYR A 396 -12.40 0.77 12.58
N ILE A 397 -12.76 0.61 13.85
CA ILE A 397 -14.12 0.20 14.22
C ILE A 397 -15.13 1.30 13.89
N ARG A 398 -14.83 2.54 14.29
CA ARG A 398 -15.66 3.70 14.00
C ARG A 398 -15.83 3.89 12.50
N ASN A 399 -14.71 3.93 11.77
CA ASN A 399 -14.69 4.27 10.35
C ASN A 399 -15.31 3.16 9.49
N PHE A 400 -15.10 1.88 9.82
CA PHE A 400 -15.76 0.78 9.12
C PHE A 400 -17.28 0.87 9.24
N LEU A 401 -17.79 1.15 10.45
CA LEU A 401 -19.23 1.32 10.68
C LEU A 401 -19.79 2.52 9.91
N ILE A 402 -19.04 3.64 9.87
CA ILE A 402 -19.39 4.85 9.10
C ILE A 402 -19.46 4.54 7.59
N MET A 403 -18.42 3.94 7.02
CA MET A 403 -18.39 3.52 5.61
C MET A 403 -19.57 2.60 5.30
N ASN A 404 -19.74 1.55 6.11
CA ASN A 404 -20.80 0.57 5.91
C ASN A 404 -22.21 1.18 6.02
N ALA A 405 -22.40 2.22 6.83
CA ALA A 405 -23.66 2.93 6.94
C ALA A 405 -23.88 3.93 5.79
N SER A 406 -22.83 4.63 5.37
CA SER A 406 -22.89 5.71 4.36
C SER A 406 -23.28 5.18 2.99
N ASP A 407 -22.74 4.02 2.59
CA ASP A 407 -23.03 3.38 1.29
C ASP A 407 -24.01 2.20 1.38
N ASP A 408 -24.71 2.08 2.51
CA ASP A 408 -25.72 1.05 2.77
C ASP A 408 -25.22 -0.40 2.51
N LEU A 409 -23.98 -0.68 2.89
CA LEU A 409 -23.32 -1.96 2.67
C LEU A 409 -23.87 -3.07 3.59
N PRO A 410 -23.86 -4.35 3.17
CA PRO A 410 -24.53 -5.43 3.89
C PRO A 410 -23.69 -6.04 5.04
N PHE A 411 -22.62 -5.40 5.49
CA PHE A 411 -21.63 -6.03 6.37
C PHE A 411 -21.93 -5.86 7.87
N GLU A 412 -22.90 -5.02 8.25
CA GLU A 412 -23.13 -4.63 9.65
C GLU A 412 -23.31 -5.83 10.58
N ARG A 413 -24.16 -6.81 10.20
CA ARG A 413 -24.44 -7.97 11.06
C ARG A 413 -23.19 -8.81 11.30
N ALA A 414 -22.42 -9.08 10.25
CA ALA A 414 -21.19 -9.85 10.34
C ALA A 414 -20.12 -9.08 11.14
N PHE A 415 -20.02 -7.77 10.90
CA PHE A 415 -19.11 -6.89 11.62
C PHE A 415 -19.43 -6.83 13.11
N VAL A 416 -20.69 -6.62 13.50
CA VAL A 416 -21.10 -6.58 14.92
C VAL A 416 -20.85 -7.92 15.61
N ALA A 417 -21.12 -9.05 14.94
CA ALA A 417 -20.78 -10.36 15.49
C ALA A 417 -19.27 -10.54 15.71
N ARG A 418 -18.45 -10.07 14.75
CA ARG A 418 -16.98 -10.07 14.87
C ARG A 418 -16.52 -9.12 15.98
N PHE A 419 -17.07 -7.92 16.06
CA PHE A 419 -16.82 -6.94 17.13
C PHE A 419 -17.03 -7.58 18.50
N SER A 420 -18.20 -8.18 18.73
CA SER A 420 -18.53 -8.88 19.97
C SER A 420 -17.54 -10.01 20.27
N ARG A 421 -17.18 -10.81 19.27
CA ARG A 421 -16.20 -11.88 19.42
C ARG A 421 -14.83 -11.33 19.83
N THR A 422 -14.33 -10.34 19.10
CA THR A 422 -13.02 -9.71 19.30
C THR A 422 -12.94 -9.00 20.64
N PHE A 423 -13.99 -8.27 21.03
CA PHE A 423 -14.11 -7.65 22.35
C PHE A 423 -13.94 -8.69 23.46
N ASN A 424 -14.66 -9.81 23.40
CA ASN A 424 -14.51 -10.87 24.41
C ASN A 424 -13.13 -11.55 24.35
N ILE A 425 -12.48 -11.64 23.19
CA ILE A 425 -11.11 -12.16 23.06
C ILE A 425 -10.12 -11.25 23.80
N TYR A 426 -10.18 -9.93 23.56
CA TYR A 426 -9.30 -8.97 24.22
C TYR A 426 -9.58 -8.86 25.71
N LEU A 427 -10.85 -8.92 26.11
CA LEU A 427 -11.25 -8.95 27.51
C LEU A 427 -10.65 -10.16 28.22
N ARG A 428 -10.71 -11.36 27.63
CA ARG A 428 -10.04 -12.57 28.16
C ARG A 428 -8.52 -12.49 28.14
N SER A 429 -7.92 -11.59 27.36
CA SER A 429 -6.48 -11.32 27.37
C SER A 429 -6.09 -10.21 28.36
N MET A 430 -7.06 -9.73 29.16
CA MET A 430 -6.91 -8.62 30.11
C MET A 430 -6.40 -7.33 29.43
N ASN A 431 -6.67 -7.19 28.14
CA ASN A 431 -6.35 -5.98 27.37
C ASN A 431 -7.52 -5.00 27.49
N TYR A 432 -7.69 -4.46 28.68
CA TYR A 432 -8.79 -3.53 28.98
C TYR A 432 -8.66 -2.23 28.17
N TRP A 433 -7.44 -1.73 27.95
CA TRP A 433 -7.15 -0.58 27.09
C TRP A 433 -7.74 -0.72 25.68
N PHE A 434 -7.53 -1.90 25.07
CA PHE A 434 -8.09 -2.17 23.74
C PHE A 434 -9.61 -2.24 23.78
N CYS A 435 -10.19 -2.90 24.80
CA CYS A 435 -11.63 -2.99 24.98
C CYS A 435 -12.29 -1.60 25.13
N ASP A 436 -11.67 -0.68 25.86
CA ASP A 436 -12.17 0.68 26.05
C ASP A 436 -12.29 1.46 24.74
N LEU A 437 -11.24 1.38 23.93
CA LEU A 437 -11.16 2.10 22.66
C LEU A 437 -12.03 1.46 21.58
N MET A 438 -12.20 0.12 21.63
CA MET A 438 -13.21 -0.58 20.82
C MET A 438 -14.63 -0.09 21.10
N LEU A 439 -15.03 -0.02 22.37
CA LEU A 439 -16.35 0.46 22.76
C LEU A 439 -16.55 1.92 22.36
N GLN A 440 -15.54 2.76 22.60
CA GLN A 440 -15.62 4.17 22.25
C GLN A 440 -15.75 4.40 20.75
N GLY A 441 -15.03 3.65 19.91
CA GLY A 441 -15.13 3.78 18.46
C GLY A 441 -16.55 3.50 17.96
N PHE A 442 -17.21 2.48 18.53
CA PHE A 442 -18.62 2.18 18.22
C PHE A 442 -19.56 3.26 18.80
N GLU A 443 -19.38 3.67 20.05
CA GLU A 443 -20.18 4.74 20.66
C GLU A 443 -20.13 6.05 19.86
N ASP A 444 -18.95 6.42 19.35
CA ASP A 444 -18.78 7.61 18.53
C ASP A 444 -19.44 7.48 17.14
N TYR A 445 -19.48 6.27 16.56
CA TYR A 445 -20.34 6.01 15.39
C TYR A 445 -21.83 6.20 15.72
N MET A 446 -22.27 5.80 16.92
CA MET A 446 -23.66 5.92 17.38
C MET A 446 -24.10 7.36 17.69
N LYS A 447 -23.16 8.31 17.77
CA LYS A 447 -23.44 9.76 17.86
C LYS A 447 -23.94 10.36 16.54
N GLY A 448 -23.63 9.72 15.40
CA GLY A 448 -24.10 10.15 14.08
C GLY A 448 -23.18 11.17 13.37
N PRO A 449 -23.56 11.62 12.16
CA PRO A 449 -22.71 12.40 11.27
C PRO A 449 -22.30 13.78 11.81
N ASP A 450 -23.15 14.43 12.60
CA ASP A 450 -22.86 15.76 13.15
C ASP A 450 -21.64 15.73 14.10
N PHE A 451 -21.42 14.60 14.77
CA PHE A 451 -20.21 14.42 15.58
C PHE A 451 -18.96 14.44 14.70
N LEU A 452 -18.93 13.65 13.62
CA LEU A 452 -17.75 13.59 12.73
C LEU A 452 -17.51 14.92 12.00
N ALA A 453 -18.58 15.62 11.60
CA ALA A 453 -18.49 16.89 10.89
C ALA A 453 -17.81 18.00 11.70
N ASN A 454 -17.88 17.95 13.04
CA ASN A 454 -17.41 19.01 13.94
C ASN A 454 -16.27 18.56 14.88
N ALA A 455 -15.97 17.26 14.93
CA ALA A 455 -14.94 16.73 15.81
C ALA A 455 -13.53 17.10 15.33
N SER A 456 -12.66 17.46 16.26
CA SER A 456 -11.22 17.52 15.97
C SER A 456 -10.64 16.11 15.93
N GLY A 457 -10.37 15.62 14.71
CA GLY A 457 -9.76 14.31 14.50
C GLY A 457 -8.38 14.19 15.17
N GLU A 458 -7.57 15.24 15.14
CA GLU A 458 -6.26 15.31 15.78
C GLU A 458 -6.37 15.14 17.30
N GLN A 459 -7.23 15.93 17.95
CA GLN A 459 -7.41 15.86 19.40
C GLN A 459 -7.86 14.46 19.84
N ILE A 460 -8.89 13.92 19.17
CA ILE A 460 -9.37 12.55 19.44
C ILE A 460 -8.25 11.53 19.27
N PHE A 461 -7.44 11.67 18.22
CA PHE A 461 -6.34 10.75 17.96
C PHE A 461 -5.28 10.82 19.06
N MET A 462 -4.89 12.02 19.49
CA MET A 462 -3.92 12.22 20.58
C MET A 462 -4.43 11.67 21.92
N ASP A 463 -5.69 11.97 22.28
CA ASP A 463 -6.32 11.50 23.52
C ASP A 463 -6.40 9.97 23.56
N ASN A 464 -6.79 9.36 22.44
CA ASN A 464 -6.86 7.91 22.33
C ASN A 464 -5.48 7.28 22.32
N ARG A 465 -4.46 7.94 21.73
CA ARG A 465 -3.08 7.44 21.73
C ARG A 465 -2.48 7.43 23.13
N ALA A 466 -2.78 8.43 23.95
CA ALA A 466 -2.38 8.47 25.37
C ALA A 466 -3.03 7.36 26.21
N ARG A 467 -4.15 6.80 25.74
CA ARG A 467 -4.89 5.70 26.37
C ARG A 467 -4.54 4.31 25.83
N ASN A 468 -3.55 4.21 24.94
CA ASN A 468 -3.02 2.91 24.55
C ASN A 468 -2.38 2.20 25.74
N GLU A 469 -2.27 0.88 25.63
CA GLU A 469 -1.50 0.09 26.59
C GLU A 469 -0.02 0.54 26.58
N PRO A 470 0.56 0.90 27.73
CA PRO A 470 1.96 1.29 27.80
C PRO A 470 2.85 0.05 27.65
N LEU A 471 3.67 0.01 26.60
CA LEU A 471 4.69 -1.03 26.42
C LEU A 471 6.06 -0.49 26.80
N VAL A 472 6.58 -0.93 27.94
CA VAL A 472 7.91 -0.54 28.45
C VAL A 472 8.97 -1.58 28.07
N PRO A 473 10.27 -1.22 28.02
CA PRO A 473 11.34 -2.19 27.85
C PRO A 473 11.23 -3.36 28.84
N VAL A 474 11.51 -4.58 28.39
CA VAL A 474 11.42 -5.79 29.22
C VAL A 474 12.27 -5.69 30.50
N ALA A 475 13.38 -4.97 30.47
CA ALA A 475 14.24 -4.73 31.63
C ALA A 475 13.55 -3.90 32.74
N GLU A 476 12.55 -3.09 32.40
CA GLU A 476 11.79 -2.27 33.34
C GLU A 476 10.59 -3.01 33.94
N LEU A 477 10.21 -4.16 33.37
CA LEU A 477 9.15 -5.00 33.93
C LEU A 477 9.60 -5.67 35.23
N ASP A 478 8.64 -6.14 36.04
CA ASP A 478 8.93 -6.89 37.26
C ASP A 478 9.70 -8.17 36.92
N GLN A 479 11.00 -8.16 37.22
CA GLN A 479 11.92 -9.25 36.88
C GLN A 479 11.57 -10.56 37.62
N SER A 480 10.88 -10.49 38.77
CA SER A 480 10.40 -11.68 39.48
C SER A 480 9.26 -12.40 38.74
N ILE A 481 8.48 -11.65 37.97
CA ILE A 481 7.43 -12.19 37.08
C ILE A 481 8.07 -12.68 35.78
N MET A 482 9.01 -11.91 35.21
CA MET A 482 9.71 -12.28 33.97
C MET A 482 10.50 -13.58 34.11
N ALA A 483 11.11 -13.85 35.26
CA ALA A 483 11.83 -15.10 35.51
C ALA A 483 10.94 -16.36 35.49
N LYS A 484 9.61 -16.21 35.63
CA LYS A 484 8.64 -17.31 35.69
C LYS A 484 7.99 -17.62 34.33
N ILE A 485 8.16 -16.75 33.33
CA ILE A 485 7.60 -16.97 32.00
C ILE A 485 8.63 -17.63 31.07
N LYS A 486 8.11 -18.42 30.12
CA LYS A 486 8.88 -18.93 28.98
C LYS A 486 8.14 -18.53 27.71
N PRO A 487 8.49 -17.40 27.09
CA PRO A 487 7.80 -16.94 25.88
C PRO A 487 8.08 -17.94 24.74
N ASP A 488 7.01 -18.46 24.14
CA ASP A 488 7.10 -19.29 22.95
C ASP A 488 6.87 -18.40 21.72
N LEU A 489 7.97 -17.92 21.13
CA LEU A 489 8.01 -16.97 20.01
C LEU A 489 7.20 -17.41 18.79
N ARG A 490 6.85 -18.69 18.66
CA ARG A 490 5.92 -19.16 17.60
C ARG A 490 4.54 -18.52 17.70
N TYR A 491 4.13 -18.07 18.89
CA TYR A 491 2.89 -17.31 19.09
C TYR A 491 3.07 -15.79 18.87
N PHE A 492 4.31 -15.31 18.72
CA PHE A 492 4.75 -13.92 18.52
C PHE A 492 5.19 -13.75 17.06
N GLY A 493 4.31 -14.08 16.11
CA GLY A 493 4.65 -14.13 14.70
C GLY A 493 3.48 -14.61 13.84
N GLU A 494 3.78 -15.14 12.65
CA GLU A 494 2.85 -15.55 11.58
C GLU A 494 1.52 -16.16 12.07
N PHE A 495 0.48 -16.06 11.24
CA PHE A 495 -0.82 -16.66 11.54
C PHE A 495 -0.64 -18.17 11.74
N LEU A 496 -0.55 -18.62 13.00
CA LEU A 496 -0.64 -20.05 13.31
C LEU A 496 -1.98 -20.56 12.76
N GLU A 497 -1.90 -21.40 11.74
CA GLU A 497 -3.06 -22.07 11.19
C GLU A 497 -3.69 -22.92 12.31
N ARG A 498 -4.90 -22.51 12.70
CA ARG A 498 -5.68 -23.21 13.73
C ARG A 498 -6.68 -24.10 13.04
N SER A 499 -6.64 -25.40 13.38
CA SER A 499 -7.68 -26.33 12.98
C SER A 499 -9.07 -25.87 13.46
N ILE A 500 -10.10 -26.19 12.69
CA ILE A 500 -11.50 -25.84 13.02
C ILE A 500 -11.91 -26.34 14.43
N PRO A 501 -11.57 -27.57 14.86
CA PRO A 501 -11.90 -28.04 16.21
C PRO A 501 -11.29 -27.18 17.31
N ARG A 502 -10.05 -26.73 17.14
CA ARG A 502 -9.38 -25.85 18.10
C ARG A 502 -10.04 -24.48 18.18
N LYS A 503 -10.45 -23.91 17.04
CA LYS A 503 -11.23 -22.65 16.99
C LYS A 503 -12.56 -22.78 17.74
N LEU A 504 -13.22 -23.95 17.68
CA LEU A 504 -14.49 -24.22 18.37
C LEU A 504 -14.31 -24.42 19.89
N ILE A 505 -13.29 -25.15 20.32
CA ILE A 505 -12.97 -25.30 21.76
C ILE A 505 -12.63 -23.93 22.38
N GLU A 506 -11.88 -23.09 21.66
CA GLU A 506 -11.56 -21.72 22.09
C GLU A 506 -12.80 -20.79 22.10
N GLN A 507 -13.93 -21.19 21.49
CA GLN A 507 -15.21 -20.49 21.58
C GLN A 507 -16.04 -20.92 22.79
N ILE A 508 -15.70 -22.03 23.47
CA ILE A 508 -16.38 -22.42 24.71
C ILE A 508 -16.10 -21.31 25.75
N PRO A 509 -17.15 -20.64 26.26
CA PRO A 509 -17.00 -19.49 27.13
C PRO A 509 -16.38 -19.89 28.47
N HIS A 510 -15.05 -19.78 28.55
CA HIS A 510 -14.30 -19.81 29.79
C HIS A 510 -13.78 -18.39 30.00
N ASP A 511 -14.53 -17.58 30.74
CA ASP A 511 -14.04 -16.28 31.15
C ASP A 511 -13.31 -16.43 32.50
N ARG A 512 -12.00 -16.17 32.51
CA ARG A 512 -11.18 -16.21 33.73
C ARG A 512 -11.76 -15.33 34.85
N HIS A 513 -12.43 -14.24 34.47
CA HIS A 513 -13.07 -13.29 35.39
C HIS A 513 -14.31 -13.86 36.08
N LEU A 514 -14.79 -15.02 35.65
CA LEU A 514 -15.89 -15.76 36.29
C LEU A 514 -15.39 -16.93 37.16
N LEU A 515 -14.12 -17.30 37.06
CA LEU A 515 -13.56 -18.36 37.89
C LEU A 515 -13.46 -17.89 39.34
N PRO A 516 -13.86 -18.68 40.34
CA PRO A 516 -13.49 -18.43 41.74
C PRO A 516 -11.96 -18.40 41.91
N ASP A 517 -11.45 -17.63 42.87
CA ASP A 517 -10.00 -17.44 43.04
C ASP A 517 -9.24 -18.76 43.22
N ARG A 518 -9.85 -19.75 43.87
CA ARG A 518 -9.29 -21.12 44.02
C ARG A 518 -9.02 -21.87 42.72
N LEU A 519 -9.64 -21.46 41.61
CA LEU A 519 -9.45 -22.07 40.28
C LEU A 519 -8.48 -21.25 39.41
N LEU A 520 -7.99 -20.12 39.91
CA LEU A 520 -7.00 -19.31 39.21
C LEU A 520 -5.59 -19.89 39.38
N ILE A 521 -4.78 -19.71 38.35
CA ILE A 521 -3.37 -20.06 38.33
C ILE A 521 -2.58 -18.76 38.48
N HIS A 522 -1.83 -18.63 39.58
CA HIS A 522 -1.04 -17.44 39.91
C HIS A 522 0.32 -17.37 39.21
N GLU A 523 0.73 -18.44 38.52
CA GLU A 523 1.93 -18.40 37.67
C GLU A 523 1.66 -17.53 36.43
N PRO A 524 2.53 -16.57 36.08
CA PRO A 524 2.32 -15.73 34.91
C PRO A 524 2.49 -16.49 33.59
N ALA A 525 1.83 -16.04 32.52
CA ALA A 525 2.03 -16.57 31.16
C ALA A 525 2.32 -15.46 30.15
N ALA A 526 3.23 -15.71 29.20
CA ALA A 526 3.55 -14.77 28.13
C ALA A 526 2.54 -14.87 26.97
N ILE A 527 2.14 -13.74 26.40
CA ILE A 527 1.27 -13.63 25.23
C ILE A 527 1.76 -12.53 24.29
N TYR A 528 1.40 -12.61 23.01
CA TYR A 528 1.63 -11.50 22.08
C TYR A 528 0.61 -10.37 22.32
N TYR A 529 1.08 -9.13 22.45
CA TYR A 529 0.29 -8.02 23.01
C TYR A 529 -0.98 -7.70 22.21
N CYS A 530 -0.92 -7.71 20.88
CA CYS A 530 -2.04 -7.33 20.03
C CYS A 530 -2.93 -8.52 19.60
N ARG A 531 -2.70 -9.72 20.15
CA ARG A 531 -3.55 -10.90 19.95
C ARG A 531 -4.34 -11.26 21.21
N GLY A 532 -5.27 -12.20 21.06
CA GLY A 532 -5.94 -12.83 22.20
C GLY A 532 -4.98 -13.65 23.07
N ALA A 533 -5.47 -14.10 24.24
CA ALA A 533 -4.74 -14.98 25.13
C ALA A 533 -4.60 -16.39 24.53
N TYR A 534 -3.58 -16.58 23.69
CA TYR A 534 -3.29 -17.83 23.00
C TYR A 534 -1.94 -18.42 23.45
N PRO A 535 -1.84 -19.76 23.49
CA PRO A 535 -2.92 -20.72 23.36
C PRO A 535 -3.79 -20.77 24.64
N ALA A 536 -5.09 -20.97 24.50
CA ALA A 536 -6.03 -20.95 25.65
C ALA A 536 -5.63 -21.94 26.75
N ARG A 537 -5.19 -23.16 26.39
CA ARG A 537 -4.73 -24.18 27.35
C ARG A 537 -3.65 -23.71 28.34
N ALA A 538 -2.82 -22.76 27.93
CA ALA A 538 -1.70 -22.26 28.75
C ALA A 538 -2.05 -20.96 29.50
N THR A 539 -3.14 -20.28 29.10
CA THR A 539 -3.42 -18.91 29.51
C THR A 539 -4.79 -18.74 30.18
N ALA A 540 -5.71 -19.69 29.99
CA ALA A 540 -7.15 -19.56 30.29
C ALA A 540 -7.50 -19.27 31.75
N ALA A 541 -6.79 -19.86 32.72
CA ALA A 541 -7.07 -19.70 34.15
C ALA A 541 -6.07 -18.77 34.86
N ARG A 542 -5.19 -18.09 34.10
CA ARG A 542 -4.10 -17.29 34.65
C ARG A 542 -4.60 -15.94 35.12
N ASP A 543 -4.20 -15.47 36.30
CA ASP A 543 -4.55 -14.12 36.76
C ASP A 543 -3.57 -13.04 36.26
N THR A 544 -2.40 -13.46 35.77
CA THR A 544 -1.32 -12.58 35.31
C THR A 544 -0.86 -13.01 33.92
N LEU A 545 -0.84 -12.07 32.99
CA LEU A 545 -0.31 -12.26 31.63
C LEU A 545 0.76 -11.21 31.34
N VAL A 546 1.87 -11.64 30.74
CA VAL A 546 2.92 -10.75 30.24
C VAL A 546 2.73 -10.58 28.75
N ALA A 547 2.25 -9.41 28.33
CA ALA A 547 2.01 -9.06 26.95
C ALA A 547 3.29 -8.49 26.34
N LEU A 548 3.89 -9.18 25.36
CA LEU A 548 5.12 -8.74 24.70
C LEU A 548 4.86 -8.37 23.23
N ASN A 549 5.69 -7.48 22.70
CA ASN A 549 5.77 -7.21 21.26
C ASN A 549 6.41 -8.37 20.47
N MET A 550 6.53 -8.22 19.16
CA MET A 550 6.84 -9.33 18.23
C MET A 550 8.27 -9.87 18.43
N ASP A 551 9.21 -8.97 18.68
CA ASP A 551 10.62 -9.22 18.99
C ASP A 551 10.88 -9.42 20.51
N ALA A 552 9.82 -9.38 21.33
CA ALA A 552 9.88 -9.55 22.79
C ALA A 552 10.83 -8.57 23.51
N THR A 553 11.06 -7.38 22.96
CA THR A 553 11.90 -6.33 23.55
C THR A 553 11.13 -5.39 24.48
N ARG A 554 9.82 -5.25 24.28
CA ARG A 554 8.91 -4.41 25.06
C ARG A 554 7.66 -5.16 25.46
N GLY A 555 7.06 -4.78 26.58
CA GLY A 555 5.83 -5.41 27.03
C GLY A 555 5.13 -4.68 28.17
N ASN A 556 4.09 -5.34 28.67
CA ASN A 556 3.32 -4.92 29.83
C ASN A 556 2.84 -6.14 30.63
N ILE A 557 2.64 -5.97 31.93
CA ILE A 557 2.08 -7.00 32.81
C ILE A 557 0.60 -6.68 33.01
N ARG A 558 -0.26 -7.54 32.44
CA ARG A 558 -1.70 -7.47 32.60
C ARG A 558 -2.13 -8.32 33.79
N ARG A 559 -2.98 -7.77 34.64
CA ARG A 559 -3.52 -8.45 35.82
C ARG A 559 -5.04 -8.52 35.74
N LEU A 560 -5.58 -9.57 36.35
CA LEU A 560 -7.02 -9.78 36.45
C LEU A 560 -7.65 -8.66 37.28
N ASP A 561 -8.57 -7.92 36.67
CA ASP A 561 -9.37 -6.91 37.34
C ASP A 561 -10.85 -7.18 37.08
N ARG A 562 -11.55 -7.70 38.09
CA ARG A 562 -12.97 -8.05 38.01
C ARG A 562 -13.88 -6.81 37.98
N ILE A 563 -13.47 -5.71 38.62
CA ILE A 563 -14.23 -4.46 38.62
C ILE A 563 -14.18 -3.87 37.22
N ARG A 564 -12.97 -3.71 36.67
CA ARG A 564 -12.78 -3.20 35.31
C ARG A 564 -13.48 -4.06 34.26
N TRP A 565 -13.40 -5.39 34.42
CA TRP A 565 -14.12 -6.33 33.57
C TRP A 565 -15.64 -6.11 33.62
N GLN A 566 -16.22 -5.95 34.81
CA GLN A 566 -17.66 -5.76 34.97
C GLN A 566 -18.11 -4.43 34.35
N ASP A 567 -17.37 -3.34 34.58
CA ASP A 567 -17.63 -2.02 33.98
C ASP A 567 -17.66 -2.08 32.44
N LEU A 568 -16.65 -2.74 31.84
CA LEU A 568 -16.56 -2.92 30.39
C LEU A 568 -17.73 -3.77 29.85
N LYS A 569 -18.15 -4.80 30.58
CA LYS A 569 -19.29 -5.65 30.21
C LYS A 569 -20.60 -4.86 30.27
N ASP A 570 -20.79 -4.00 31.25
CA ASP A 570 -21.98 -3.17 31.39
C ASP A 570 -22.04 -2.10 30.30
N ARG A 571 -20.92 -1.42 30.04
CA ARG A 571 -20.79 -0.48 28.91
C ARG A 571 -21.08 -1.17 27.57
N TYR A 572 -20.53 -2.36 27.34
CA TYR A 572 -20.85 -3.17 26.15
C TYR A 572 -22.35 -3.50 26.06
N ARG A 573 -22.99 -3.94 27.16
CA ARG A 573 -24.43 -4.28 27.16
C ARG A 573 -25.28 -3.06 26.83
N ALA A 574 -24.96 -1.90 27.42
CA ALA A 574 -25.64 -0.64 27.17
C ALA A 574 -25.50 -0.23 25.70
N LEU A 575 -24.27 -0.21 25.15
CA LEU A 575 -24.02 0.07 23.74
C LEU A 575 -24.78 -0.86 22.80
N MET A 576 -24.80 -2.17 23.06
CA MET A 576 -25.52 -3.12 22.20
C MET A 576 -27.05 -2.94 22.32
N ALA A 577 -27.58 -2.56 23.49
CA ALA A 577 -28.99 -2.23 23.65
C ALA A 577 -29.36 -0.96 22.87
N ASP A 578 -28.50 0.04 22.95
CA ASP A 578 -28.62 1.29 22.21
C ASP A 578 -28.56 1.08 20.69
N HIS A 579 -27.58 0.31 20.18
CA HIS A 579 -27.50 -0.09 18.78
C HIS A 579 -28.74 -0.83 18.29
N ARG A 580 -29.30 -1.76 19.09
CA ARG A 580 -30.57 -2.44 18.73
C ARG A 580 -31.74 -1.46 18.62
N SER A 581 -31.78 -0.43 19.46
CA SER A 581 -32.87 0.54 19.50
C SER A 581 -32.76 1.62 18.42
N ARG A 582 -31.60 2.26 18.27
CA ARG A 582 -31.36 3.43 17.41
C ARG A 582 -30.51 3.15 16.17
N GLY A 583 -29.87 1.98 16.05
CA GLY A 583 -28.89 1.69 15.01
C GLY A 583 -29.40 1.90 13.58
N ARG A 584 -30.67 1.55 13.30
CA ARG A 584 -31.29 1.83 11.99
C ARG A 584 -31.41 3.32 11.70
N ALA A 585 -31.79 4.12 12.69
CA ALA A 585 -31.90 5.57 12.53
C ALA A 585 -30.52 6.22 12.37
N VAL A 586 -29.52 5.79 13.15
CA VAL A 586 -28.13 6.23 13.01
C VAL A 586 -27.60 5.91 11.60
N ARG A 587 -27.82 4.68 11.13
CA ARG A 587 -27.42 4.26 9.78
C ARG A 587 -28.06 5.15 8.70
N ALA A 588 -29.36 5.43 8.80
CA ALA A 588 -30.05 6.31 7.87
C ALA A 588 -29.49 7.75 7.90
N ALA A 589 -29.13 8.26 9.08
CA ALA A 589 -28.51 9.57 9.22
C ALA A 589 -27.15 9.66 8.50
N TRP A 590 -26.29 8.65 8.65
CA TRP A 590 -25.02 8.58 7.91
C TRP A 590 -25.21 8.59 6.40
N LYS A 591 -26.11 7.74 5.89
CA LYS A 591 -26.46 7.68 4.46
C LYS A 591 -26.96 9.03 3.95
N SER A 592 -27.82 9.72 4.72
CA SER A 592 -28.36 11.03 4.36
C SER A 592 -27.30 12.14 4.38
N ALA A 593 -26.32 12.06 5.27
CA ALA A 593 -25.28 13.09 5.41
C ALA A 593 -24.12 12.91 4.42
N ARG A 594 -23.92 11.72 3.84
CA ARG A 594 -22.81 11.41 2.92
C ARG A 594 -22.63 12.44 1.79
N PRO A 595 -23.66 12.90 1.05
CA PRO A 595 -23.47 13.89 -0.01
C PRO A 595 -22.92 15.23 0.50
N HIS A 596 -23.23 15.60 1.74
CA HIS A 596 -22.66 16.79 2.39
C HIS A 596 -21.20 16.54 2.79
N LEU A 597 -20.92 15.44 3.50
CA LEU A 597 -19.59 15.13 4.04
C LEU A 597 -18.53 14.87 2.96
N THR A 598 -18.93 14.34 1.82
CA THR A 598 -18.06 14.12 0.64
C THR A 598 -18.04 15.32 -0.31
N GLY A 599 -18.85 16.35 -0.04
CA GLY A 599 -19.00 17.51 -0.91
C GLY A 599 -17.81 18.46 -0.83
N LEU A 600 -17.45 19.05 -1.97
CA LEU A 600 -16.36 20.04 -2.07
C LEU A 600 -16.56 21.22 -1.10
N GLY A 601 -17.79 21.71 -0.96
CA GLY A 601 -18.10 22.82 -0.06
C GLY A 601 -17.88 22.49 1.43
N PHE A 602 -18.13 21.25 1.85
CA PHE A 602 -17.81 20.80 3.20
C PHE A 602 -16.30 20.83 3.41
N TRP A 603 -15.54 20.17 2.52
CA TRP A 603 -14.09 20.07 2.65
C TRP A 603 -13.38 21.42 2.57
N LYS A 604 -13.81 22.34 1.69
CA LYS A 604 -13.25 23.69 1.62
C LYS A 604 -13.40 24.46 2.94
N ARG A 605 -14.54 24.31 3.63
CA ARG A 605 -14.74 24.89 4.98
C ARG A 605 -13.93 24.16 6.04
N TYR A 606 -13.96 22.83 6.03
CA TYR A 606 -13.24 21.99 7.01
C TYR A 606 -11.73 22.23 6.96
N LEU A 607 -11.17 22.40 5.76
CA LEU A 607 -9.75 22.70 5.51
C LEU A 607 -9.42 24.20 5.56
N LYS A 608 -10.39 25.07 5.87
CA LYS A 608 -10.22 26.53 5.95
C LYS A 608 -9.62 27.15 4.67
N LEU A 609 -10.05 26.66 3.50
CA LEU A 609 -9.61 27.15 2.19
C LEU A 609 -10.39 28.38 1.71
N GLN A 610 -11.49 28.70 2.38
CA GLN A 610 -12.29 29.88 2.14
C GLN A 610 -12.23 30.77 3.40
N PRO A 611 -12.13 32.11 3.24
CA PRO A 611 -12.11 33.06 4.35
C PRO A 611 -13.35 32.98 5.26
#